data_AF-A0A9D5ELS9-F1
#
_entry.id   AF-A0A9D5ELS9-F1
#
_cell.length_a   1.000
_cell.length_b   1.000
_cell.length_c   1.000
_cell.angle_alpha   90.00
_cell.angle_beta   90.00
_cell.angle_gamma   90.00
#
_symmetry.space_group_name_H-M   'P 1'
#
loop_
_entity.id
_entity.type
_entity.pdbx_description
1 polymer ?
#
loop_
_entity_poly.entity_id
_entity_poly.type
_entity_poly.pdbx_seq_one_letter_code
_entity_poly.pdbx_strand_id
1 'polypeptide(L)'
;MPVEFSSEALQMVTAGAIVSAVALPLGFLSWAIGRARSTPMLPSWKPWRVPWGGFEVFAAYIVVAFTIPFALAQSHLLPTAVGVIALPIQLAFLAFTLRTLYPNWKPRILAMPVLPLAVLVWAVLTPLVLLFHSGVVQLFTAMGWKPDEHPLAKLGGGPLFENALFLLQACVAAPLIEEILFRGVLLAWVIGGHERSQESPPQTPTAIRPWLVMGVAVLFAALSGKVGPVVFAGGLAAGLVIVWVTVRRGKRHLRAVYASAAMFAMVHSAVWPSPVPLFLLGLGLGWCAVRTRGVLVPAIVHGLFNAVSAVYVLRGGTS
;
A
#
# COMPACT_ATOMS: atom_id res chain seq x y z
N MET A 1 -32.83 -0.11 10.04
CA MET A 1 -31.37 -0.27 9.98
C MET A 1 -30.84 -1.67 9.63
N PRO A 2 -31.55 -2.82 9.76
CA PRO A 2 -30.96 -4.10 9.33
C PRO A 2 -30.98 -4.36 7.81
N VAL A 3 -31.91 -3.75 7.06
CA VAL A 3 -32.09 -4.06 5.63
C VAL A 3 -30.96 -3.49 4.77
N GLU A 4 -30.59 -2.23 4.95
CA GLU A 4 -29.53 -1.57 4.17
C GLU A 4 -28.15 -2.23 4.35
N PHE A 5 -27.82 -2.62 5.59
CA PHE A 5 -26.58 -3.33 5.88
C PHE A 5 -26.48 -4.67 5.14
N SER A 6 -27.60 -5.41 5.06
CA SER A 6 -27.62 -6.70 4.37
C SER A 6 -27.38 -6.55 2.86
N SER A 7 -27.89 -5.47 2.25
CA SER A 7 -27.67 -5.19 0.83
C SER A 7 -26.23 -4.79 0.52
N GLU A 8 -25.61 -3.93 1.34
CA GLU A 8 -24.20 -3.52 1.14
C GLU A 8 -23.25 -4.70 1.31
N ALA A 9 -23.44 -5.50 2.36
CA ALA A 9 -22.66 -6.71 2.60
C ALA A 9 -22.76 -7.68 1.41
N LEU A 10 -23.97 -7.90 0.88
CA LEU A 10 -24.19 -8.75 -0.28
C LEU A 10 -23.48 -8.20 -1.53
N GLN A 11 -23.56 -6.89 -1.77
CA GLN A 11 -22.89 -6.24 -2.90
C GLN A 11 -21.36 -6.37 -2.81
N MET A 12 -20.79 -6.16 -1.62
CA MET A 12 -19.35 -6.30 -1.36
C MET A 12 -18.88 -7.75 -1.53
N VAL A 13 -19.62 -8.72 -0.99
CA VAL A 13 -19.34 -10.16 -1.19
C VAL A 13 -19.39 -10.51 -2.68
N THR A 14 -20.38 -10.00 -3.40
CA THR A 14 -20.51 -10.24 -4.84
C THR A 14 -19.35 -9.61 -5.62
N ALA A 15 -18.90 -8.41 -5.25
CA ALA A 15 -17.71 -7.79 -5.85
C ALA A 15 -16.46 -8.63 -5.60
N GLY A 16 -16.27 -9.14 -4.36
CA GLY A 16 -15.21 -10.07 -4.01
C GLY A 16 -15.25 -11.37 -4.82
N ALA A 17 -16.44 -11.92 -5.06
CA ALA A 17 -16.63 -13.11 -5.88
C ALA A 17 -16.24 -12.87 -7.35
N ILE A 18 -16.61 -11.72 -7.93
CA ILE A 18 -16.22 -11.33 -9.31
C ILE A 18 -14.70 -11.25 -9.44
N VAL A 19 -14.01 -10.57 -8.50
CA VAL A 19 -12.55 -10.49 -8.52
C VAL A 19 -11.92 -11.87 -8.32
N SER A 20 -12.48 -12.70 -7.42
CA SER A 20 -12.00 -14.07 -7.18
C SER A 20 -12.08 -14.95 -8.42
N ALA A 21 -13.14 -14.81 -9.23
CA ALA A 21 -13.36 -15.57 -10.44
C ALA A 21 -12.24 -15.37 -11.50
N VAL A 22 -11.54 -14.24 -11.45
CA VAL A 22 -10.38 -13.95 -12.32
C VAL A 22 -9.07 -14.27 -11.61
N ALA A 23 -8.90 -13.84 -10.35
CA ALA A 23 -7.64 -13.96 -9.64
C ALA A 23 -7.26 -15.42 -9.32
N LEU A 24 -8.22 -16.25 -8.90
CA LEU A 24 -7.95 -17.64 -8.49
C LEU A 24 -7.46 -18.52 -9.66
N PRO A 25 -8.10 -18.52 -10.85
CA PRO A 25 -7.59 -19.28 -11.99
C PRO A 25 -6.18 -18.87 -12.41
N LEU A 26 -5.87 -17.56 -12.42
CA LEU A 26 -4.54 -17.07 -12.78
C LEU A 26 -3.49 -17.47 -11.73
N GLY A 27 -3.84 -17.39 -10.44
CA GLY A 27 -3.01 -17.88 -9.35
C GLY A 27 -2.73 -19.38 -9.46
N PHE A 28 -3.75 -20.19 -9.74
CA PHE A 28 -3.61 -21.63 -9.92
C PHE A 28 -2.77 -22.00 -11.15
N LEU A 29 -3.00 -21.35 -12.29
CA LEU A 29 -2.22 -21.57 -13.51
C LEU A 29 -0.74 -21.22 -13.30
N SER A 30 -0.47 -20.07 -12.67
CA SER A 30 0.90 -19.67 -12.33
C SER A 30 1.58 -20.66 -11.37
N TRP A 31 0.83 -21.21 -10.41
CA TRP A 31 1.32 -22.25 -9.51
C TRP A 31 1.65 -23.54 -10.24
N ALA A 32 0.77 -24.01 -11.13
CA ALA A 32 1.00 -25.22 -11.92
C ALA A 32 2.26 -25.10 -12.79
N ILE A 33 2.45 -23.96 -13.46
CA ILE A 33 3.67 -23.65 -14.23
C ILE A 33 4.90 -23.61 -13.31
N GLY A 34 4.79 -22.96 -12.15
CA GLY A 34 5.88 -22.87 -11.18
C GLY A 34 6.32 -24.23 -10.62
N ARG A 35 5.35 -25.12 -10.36
CA ARG A 35 5.58 -26.50 -9.93
C ARG A 35 6.27 -27.34 -11.00
N ALA A 36 5.84 -27.22 -12.26
CA ALA A 36 6.49 -27.88 -13.39
C ALA A 36 7.96 -27.47 -13.57
N ARG A 37 8.32 -26.25 -13.14
CA ARG A 37 9.69 -25.72 -13.19
C ARG A 37 10.49 -25.91 -11.90
N SER A 38 9.97 -26.65 -10.91
CA SER A 38 10.59 -26.82 -9.59
C SER A 38 10.96 -25.50 -8.89
N THR A 39 10.21 -24.43 -9.19
CA THR A 39 10.43 -23.12 -8.55
C THR A 39 9.72 -23.07 -7.19
N PRO A 40 10.43 -22.73 -6.09
CA PRO A 40 9.79 -22.65 -4.79
C PRO A 40 8.79 -21.48 -4.77
N MET A 41 7.60 -21.72 -4.22
CA MET A 41 6.56 -20.68 -4.08
C MET A 41 7.02 -19.51 -3.20
N LEU A 42 7.84 -19.81 -2.20
CA LEU A 42 8.39 -18.82 -1.29
C LEU A 42 9.89 -18.68 -1.53
N PRO A 43 10.40 -17.46 -1.83
CA PRO A 43 11.84 -17.27 -1.98
C PRO A 43 12.56 -17.51 -0.65
N SER A 44 13.81 -17.97 -0.70
CA SER A 44 14.64 -18.16 0.49
C SER A 44 14.95 -16.82 1.19
N TRP A 45 15.05 -16.86 2.53
CA TRP A 45 15.37 -15.67 3.27
C TRP A 45 16.86 -15.25 3.09
N LYS A 46 17.09 -13.95 2.90
CA LYS A 46 18.30 -13.14 2.64
C LYS A 46 18.03 -11.67 3.07
N PRO A 47 19.05 -10.86 3.33
CA PRO A 47 18.82 -9.44 3.66
C PRO A 47 18.21 -8.66 2.48
N TRP A 48 17.23 -7.78 2.75
CA TRP A 48 16.74 -6.81 1.77
C TRP A 48 17.72 -5.64 1.72
N ARG A 49 18.41 -5.49 0.59
CA ARG A 49 19.39 -4.43 0.38
C ARG A 49 18.83 -3.35 -0.54
N VAL A 50 18.90 -2.11 -0.08
CA VAL A 50 18.56 -0.93 -0.87
C VAL A 50 19.62 0.14 -0.72
N PRO A 51 19.87 0.91 -1.78
CA PRO A 51 20.97 1.86 -1.79
C PRO A 51 20.58 3.24 -1.25
N TRP A 52 19.32 3.47 -0.88
CA TRP A 52 18.81 4.78 -0.47
C TRP A 52 19.26 5.21 0.93
N GLY A 53 19.67 6.48 1.06
CA GLY A 53 19.74 7.20 2.33
C GLY A 53 18.41 7.87 2.69
N GLY A 54 18.38 8.58 3.82
CA GLY A 54 17.15 9.25 4.31
C GLY A 54 16.72 10.44 3.46
N PHE A 55 17.69 11.18 2.91
CA PHE A 55 17.43 12.31 2.03
C PHE A 55 16.79 11.86 0.71
N GLU A 56 17.31 10.78 0.10
CA GLU A 56 16.78 10.23 -1.14
C GLU A 56 15.36 9.70 -0.95
N VAL A 57 15.06 9.07 0.20
CA VAL A 57 13.70 8.65 0.54
C VAL A 57 12.77 9.86 0.58
N PHE A 58 13.17 10.93 1.27
CA PHE A 58 12.38 12.15 1.36
C PHE A 58 12.16 12.77 -0.03
N ALA A 59 13.22 12.95 -0.82
CA ALA A 59 13.16 13.53 -2.16
C ALA A 59 12.27 12.69 -3.11
N ALA A 60 12.37 11.35 -3.06
CA ALA A 60 11.53 10.46 -3.84
C ALA A 60 10.04 10.66 -3.49
N TYR A 61 9.69 10.77 -2.21
CA TYR A 61 8.31 11.04 -1.80
C TYR A 61 7.80 12.39 -2.32
N ILE A 62 8.58 13.47 -2.16
CA ILE A 62 8.16 14.80 -2.63
C ILE A 62 7.95 14.80 -4.15
N VAL A 63 8.93 14.34 -4.92
CA VAL A 63 8.87 14.42 -6.38
C VAL A 63 7.83 13.46 -6.96
N VAL A 64 7.87 12.20 -6.54
CA VAL A 64 7.04 11.14 -7.12
C VAL A 64 5.60 11.24 -6.64
N ALA A 65 5.37 11.40 -5.33
CA ALA A 65 4.01 11.36 -4.79
C ALA A 65 3.27 12.70 -4.96
N PHE A 66 3.97 13.82 -5.01
CA PHE A 66 3.33 15.15 -5.02
C PHE A 66 3.65 15.94 -6.28
N THR A 67 4.92 16.21 -6.59
CA THR A 67 5.28 17.14 -7.67
C THR A 67 4.79 16.69 -9.04
N ILE A 68 5.02 15.43 -9.42
CA ILE A 68 4.61 14.91 -10.74
C ILE A 68 3.08 14.88 -10.90
N PRO A 69 2.30 14.27 -9.97
CA PRO A 69 0.83 14.28 -10.08
C PRO A 69 0.25 15.70 -10.05
N PHE A 70 0.81 16.58 -9.21
CA PHE A 70 0.34 17.96 -9.13
C PHE A 70 0.55 18.73 -10.44
N ALA A 71 1.72 18.60 -11.08
CA ALA A 71 2.00 19.23 -12.36
C ALA A 71 1.04 18.75 -13.46
N LEU A 72 0.75 17.45 -13.51
CA LEU A 72 -0.20 16.87 -14.46
C LEU A 72 -1.66 17.25 -14.16
N ALA A 73 -2.01 17.44 -12.89
CA ALA A 73 -3.34 17.92 -12.52
C ALA A 73 -3.60 19.35 -13.04
N GLN A 74 -2.56 20.13 -13.35
CA GLN A 74 -2.71 21.45 -13.97
C GLN A 74 -2.90 21.39 -15.50
N SER A 75 -2.68 20.25 -16.17
CA SER A 75 -2.69 20.19 -17.64
C SER A 75 -4.05 19.89 -18.27
N HIS A 76 -5.16 20.32 -17.64
CA HIS A 76 -6.55 20.11 -18.10
C HIS A 76 -6.93 18.65 -18.43
N LEU A 77 -6.14 17.68 -17.95
CA LEU A 77 -6.43 16.26 -18.12
C LEU A 77 -7.66 15.88 -17.27
N LEU A 78 -8.36 14.84 -17.71
CA LEU A 78 -9.38 14.20 -16.88
C LEU A 78 -8.73 13.76 -15.55
N PRO A 79 -9.35 14.01 -14.38
CA PRO A 79 -8.77 13.63 -13.09
C PRO A 79 -8.41 12.14 -12.98
N THR A 80 -9.20 11.26 -13.60
CA THR A 80 -8.94 9.80 -13.66
C THR A 80 -7.75 9.43 -14.54
N ALA A 81 -7.39 10.27 -15.52
CA ALA A 81 -6.24 10.05 -16.41
C ALA A 81 -4.91 10.50 -15.77
N VAL A 82 -4.95 11.45 -14.83
CA VAL A 82 -3.74 12.06 -14.23
C VAL A 82 -2.78 11.00 -13.72
N GLY A 83 -3.24 10.06 -12.89
CA GLY A 83 -2.32 9.07 -12.32
C GLY A 83 -1.89 7.97 -13.30
N VAL A 84 -2.73 7.61 -14.28
CA VAL A 84 -2.37 6.68 -15.35
C VAL A 84 -1.23 7.25 -16.19
N ILE A 85 -1.29 8.56 -16.49
CA ILE A 85 -0.25 9.28 -17.22
C ILE A 85 0.97 9.58 -16.33
N ALA A 86 0.76 9.85 -15.03
CA ALA A 86 1.84 10.06 -14.08
C ALA A 86 2.72 8.83 -13.92
N LEU A 87 2.13 7.63 -13.95
CA LEU A 87 2.81 6.37 -13.71
C LEU A 87 4.10 6.19 -14.55
N PRO A 88 4.08 6.24 -15.89
CA PRO A 88 5.29 6.08 -16.69
C PRO A 88 6.35 7.16 -16.38
N ILE A 89 5.93 8.39 -16.08
CA ILE A 89 6.84 9.50 -15.74
C ILE A 89 7.50 9.26 -14.39
N GLN A 90 6.72 8.86 -13.39
CA GLN A 90 7.19 8.50 -12.04
C GLN A 90 8.17 7.31 -12.10
N LEU A 91 7.85 6.27 -12.87
CA LEU A 91 8.72 5.11 -13.05
C LEU A 91 10.02 5.48 -13.79
N ALA A 92 9.94 6.31 -14.83
CA ALA A 92 11.11 6.81 -15.54
C ALA A 92 12.02 7.65 -14.63
N PHE A 93 11.45 8.54 -13.82
CA PHE A 93 12.18 9.34 -12.84
C PHE A 93 12.92 8.46 -11.82
N LEU A 94 12.24 7.45 -11.25
CA LEU A 94 12.84 6.53 -10.29
C LEU A 94 13.94 5.67 -10.94
N ALA A 95 13.71 5.17 -12.15
CA ALA A 95 14.70 4.39 -12.88
C ALA A 95 15.94 5.23 -13.24
N PHE A 96 15.74 6.47 -13.68
CA PHE A 96 16.81 7.42 -13.95
C PHE A 96 17.62 7.72 -12.68
N THR A 97 16.93 8.05 -11.58
CA THR A 97 17.57 8.33 -10.29
C THR A 97 18.40 7.14 -9.81
N LEU A 98 17.86 5.92 -9.90
CA LEU A 98 18.58 4.68 -9.55
C LEU A 98 19.84 4.48 -10.37
N ARG A 99 19.76 4.66 -11.70
CA ARG A 99 20.91 4.47 -12.59
C ARG A 99 22.00 5.52 -12.38
N THR A 100 21.59 6.76 -12.12
CA THR A 100 22.52 7.89 -11.96
C THR A 100 23.22 7.85 -10.61
N LEU A 101 22.46 7.67 -9.52
CA LEU A 101 23.02 7.71 -8.16
C LEU A 101 23.65 6.37 -7.74
N TYR A 102 23.18 5.26 -8.31
CA TYR A 102 23.60 3.92 -7.91
C TYR A 102 23.87 3.01 -9.13
N PRO A 103 24.83 3.36 -10.00
CA PRO A 103 25.08 2.64 -11.26
C PRO A 103 25.45 1.16 -11.05
N ASN A 104 26.04 0.82 -9.90
CA ASN A 104 26.42 -0.55 -9.55
C ASN A 104 25.28 -1.37 -8.91
N TRP A 105 24.16 -0.73 -8.55
CA TRP A 105 23.03 -1.42 -7.95
C TRP A 105 22.23 -2.15 -9.02
N LYS A 106 22.12 -3.47 -8.86
CA LYS A 106 21.35 -4.33 -9.77
C LYS A 106 20.01 -4.68 -9.12
N PRO A 107 18.87 -4.22 -9.67
CA PRO A 107 17.58 -4.63 -9.15
C PRO A 107 17.45 -6.15 -9.28
N ARG A 108 17.00 -6.81 -8.21
CA ARG A 108 16.62 -8.22 -8.28
C ARG A 108 15.24 -8.31 -8.87
N ILE A 109 15.16 -8.70 -10.13
CA ILE A 109 13.90 -9.10 -10.76
C ILE A 109 13.59 -10.50 -10.23
N LEU A 110 12.57 -10.61 -9.38
CA LEU A 110 12.07 -11.92 -8.94
C LEU A 110 11.47 -12.65 -10.15
N ALA A 111 11.81 -13.92 -10.29
CA ALA A 111 11.17 -14.81 -11.25
C ALA A 111 9.66 -14.94 -10.97
N MET A 112 8.93 -15.43 -11.97
CA MET A 112 7.48 -15.34 -12.12
C MET A 112 6.55 -16.09 -11.12
N PRO A 113 6.94 -17.03 -10.22
CA PRO A 113 5.92 -17.70 -9.39
C PRO A 113 5.49 -16.87 -8.17
N VAL A 114 5.36 -15.55 -8.33
CA VAL A 114 4.91 -14.63 -7.25
C VAL A 114 3.39 -14.50 -7.20
N LEU A 115 2.70 -14.76 -8.31
CA LEU A 115 1.25 -14.60 -8.42
C LEU A 115 0.46 -15.54 -7.48
N PRO A 116 0.81 -16.83 -7.32
CA PRO A 116 0.08 -17.71 -6.40
C PRO A 116 0.15 -17.23 -4.96
N LEU A 117 1.31 -16.73 -4.53
CA LEU A 117 1.48 -16.17 -3.20
C LEU A 117 0.64 -14.89 -3.03
N ALA A 118 0.65 -13.99 -4.03
CA ALA A 118 -0.14 -12.77 -3.97
C ALA A 118 -1.65 -13.08 -3.88
N VAL A 119 -2.15 -14.00 -4.71
CA VAL A 119 -3.56 -14.42 -4.70
C VAL A 119 -3.93 -15.08 -3.37
N LEU A 120 -3.07 -15.96 -2.83
CA LEU A 120 -3.31 -16.59 -1.52
C LEU A 120 -3.36 -15.57 -0.39
N VAL A 121 -2.42 -14.61 -0.37
CA VAL A 121 -2.41 -13.57 0.66
C VAL A 121 -3.65 -12.69 0.52
N TRP A 122 -4.00 -12.27 -0.70
CA TRP A 122 -5.20 -11.47 -0.95
C TRP A 122 -6.48 -12.19 -0.48
N ALA A 123 -6.62 -13.48 -0.80
CA ALA A 123 -7.79 -14.28 -0.43
C ALA A 123 -7.99 -14.38 1.10
N VAL A 124 -6.92 -14.25 1.88
CA VAL A 124 -6.99 -14.23 3.35
C VAL A 124 -7.09 -12.81 3.90
N LEU A 125 -6.24 -11.90 3.42
CA LEU A 125 -6.10 -10.55 3.97
C LEU A 125 -7.31 -9.67 3.66
N THR A 126 -7.84 -9.73 2.44
CA THR A 126 -8.98 -8.90 2.01
C THR A 126 -10.23 -9.11 2.85
N PRO A 127 -10.76 -10.34 3.05
CA PRO A 127 -11.94 -10.52 3.88
C PRO A 127 -11.70 -10.10 5.33
N LEU A 128 -10.50 -10.33 5.89
CA LEU A 128 -10.17 -9.86 7.24
C LEU A 128 -10.22 -8.33 7.35
N VAL A 129 -9.65 -7.62 6.37
CA VAL A 129 -9.66 -6.15 6.33
C VAL A 129 -11.08 -5.61 6.13
N LEU A 130 -11.88 -6.21 5.25
CA LEU A 130 -13.26 -5.78 4.99
C LEU A 130 -14.18 -6.04 6.20
N LEU A 131 -14.04 -7.18 6.87
CA LEU A 131 -14.76 -7.47 8.12
C LEU A 131 -14.39 -6.48 9.22
N PHE A 132 -13.09 -6.21 9.37
CA PHE A 132 -12.61 -5.22 10.34
C PHE A 132 -13.13 -3.82 10.02
N HIS A 133 -13.11 -3.41 8.74
CA HIS A 133 -13.69 -2.15 8.29
C HIS A 133 -15.18 -2.05 8.63
N SER A 134 -15.96 -3.10 8.33
CA SER A 134 -17.39 -3.14 8.66
C SER A 134 -17.63 -2.97 10.17
N GLY A 135 -16.83 -3.63 11.01
CA GLY A 135 -16.90 -3.45 12.47
C GLY A 135 -16.57 -2.03 12.92
N VAL A 136 -15.55 -1.40 12.32
CA VAL A 136 -15.20 0.01 12.60
C VAL A 136 -16.33 0.94 12.20
N VAL A 137 -16.91 0.77 11.01
CA VAL A 137 -18.05 1.60 10.54
C VAL A 137 -19.26 1.44 11.46
N GLN A 138 -19.62 0.21 11.84
CA GLN A 138 -20.73 -0.04 12.78
C GLN A 138 -20.50 0.66 14.13
N LEU A 139 -19.30 0.56 14.68
CA LEU A 139 -18.93 1.24 15.92
C LEU A 139 -19.04 2.76 15.79
N PHE A 140 -18.55 3.31 14.68
CA PHE A 140 -18.64 4.74 14.36
C PHE A 140 -20.09 5.23 14.29
N THR A 141 -20.94 4.53 13.53
CA THR A 141 -22.36 4.85 13.40
C THR A 141 -23.09 4.72 14.73
N ALA A 142 -22.78 3.70 15.54
CA ALA A 142 -23.35 3.53 16.87
C ALA A 142 -23.01 4.68 17.84
N MET A 143 -21.87 5.35 17.64
CA MET A 143 -21.47 6.56 18.38
C MET A 143 -22.04 7.86 17.79
N GLY A 144 -22.88 7.77 16.74
CA GLY A 144 -23.47 8.94 16.07
C GLY A 144 -22.51 9.69 15.15
N TRP A 145 -21.35 9.11 14.81
CA TRP A 145 -20.42 9.69 13.85
C TRP A 145 -20.76 9.24 12.43
N LYS A 146 -20.73 10.17 11.48
CA LYS A 146 -20.93 9.88 10.06
C LYS A 146 -19.57 9.62 9.40
N PRO A 147 -19.35 8.48 8.72
CA PRO A 147 -18.19 8.28 7.87
C PRO A 147 -18.09 9.37 6.80
N ASP A 148 -16.88 9.76 6.43
CA ASP A 148 -16.63 10.65 5.31
C ASP A 148 -16.99 9.92 4.01
N GLU A 149 -17.70 10.59 3.10
CA GLU A 149 -17.98 10.04 1.77
C GLU A 149 -16.68 9.82 0.99
N HIS A 150 -16.55 8.64 0.38
CA HIS A 150 -15.37 8.33 -0.41
C HIS A 150 -15.40 9.11 -1.75
N PRO A 151 -14.33 9.81 -2.18
CA PRO A 151 -14.32 10.53 -3.45
C PRO A 151 -14.64 9.65 -4.67
N LEU A 152 -14.36 8.35 -4.57
CA LEU A 152 -14.66 7.36 -5.60
C LEU A 152 -16.16 7.10 -5.79
N ALA A 153 -17.01 7.39 -4.78
CA ALA A 153 -18.46 7.29 -4.90
C ALA A 153 -18.99 8.12 -6.09
N LYS A 154 -18.31 9.24 -6.36
CA LYS A 154 -18.67 10.20 -7.42
C LYS A 154 -18.24 9.77 -8.81
N LEU A 155 -17.46 8.69 -8.94
CA LEU A 155 -16.93 8.21 -10.22
C LEU A 155 -17.74 7.05 -10.83
N GLY A 156 -18.78 6.56 -10.13
CA GLY A 156 -19.67 5.53 -10.66
C GLY A 156 -20.62 6.07 -11.75
N GLY A 157 -20.90 5.25 -12.77
CA GLY A 157 -21.91 5.56 -13.80
C GLY A 157 -21.41 6.42 -14.98
N GLY A 158 -20.12 6.71 -15.05
CA GLY A 158 -19.52 7.42 -16.18
C GLY A 158 -19.42 6.57 -17.47
N PRO A 159 -18.99 7.18 -18.59
CA PRO A 159 -18.72 6.46 -19.84
C PRO A 159 -17.73 5.30 -19.65
N LEU A 160 -17.82 4.27 -20.51
CA LEU A 160 -16.95 3.08 -20.44
C LEU A 160 -15.46 3.43 -20.37
N PHE A 161 -15.04 4.45 -21.12
CA PHE A 161 -13.65 4.91 -21.14
C PHE A 161 -13.20 5.48 -19.78
N GLU A 162 -14.02 6.27 -19.11
CA GLU A 162 -13.70 6.81 -17.78
C GLU A 162 -13.67 5.72 -16.71
N ASN A 163 -14.60 4.75 -16.79
CA ASN A 163 -14.59 3.58 -15.90
C ASN A 163 -13.33 2.74 -16.10
N ALA A 164 -12.86 2.58 -17.34
CA ALA A 164 -11.61 1.88 -17.64
C ALA A 164 -10.39 2.62 -17.08
N LEU A 165 -10.32 3.95 -17.22
CA LEU A 165 -9.26 4.77 -16.62
C LEU A 165 -9.29 4.69 -15.10
N PHE A 166 -10.48 4.76 -14.48
CA PHE A 166 -10.65 4.58 -13.04
C PHE A 166 -10.12 3.23 -12.57
N LEU A 167 -10.49 2.13 -13.26
CA LEU A 167 -10.01 0.79 -12.91
C LEU A 167 -8.49 0.68 -13.05
N LEU A 168 -7.91 1.21 -14.14
CA LEU A 168 -6.46 1.19 -14.36
C LEU A 168 -5.72 2.00 -13.28
N GLN A 169 -6.25 3.17 -12.94
CA GLN A 169 -5.74 4.03 -11.89
C GLN A 169 -5.78 3.33 -10.53
N ALA A 170 -6.95 2.86 -10.12
CA ALA A 170 -7.20 2.31 -8.78
C ALA A 170 -6.57 0.93 -8.56
N CYS A 171 -6.54 0.07 -9.59
CA CYS A 171 -6.11 -1.32 -9.45
C CYS A 171 -4.66 -1.56 -9.88
N VAL A 172 -4.06 -0.64 -10.66
CA VAL A 172 -2.69 -0.82 -11.19
C VAL A 172 -1.80 0.35 -10.85
N ALA A 173 -2.12 1.57 -11.32
CA ALA A 173 -1.20 2.70 -11.23
C ALA A 173 -0.93 3.13 -9.79
N ALA A 174 -1.98 3.38 -9.00
CA ALA A 174 -1.86 3.78 -7.61
C ALA A 174 -1.19 2.69 -6.75
N PRO A 175 -1.65 1.42 -6.74
CA PRO A 175 -0.99 0.35 -6.00
C PRO A 175 0.50 0.19 -6.36
N LEU A 176 0.84 0.26 -7.65
CA LEU A 176 2.23 0.09 -8.07
C LEU A 176 3.13 1.21 -7.51
N ILE A 177 2.72 2.47 -7.64
CA ILE A 177 3.51 3.61 -7.13
C ILE A 177 3.56 3.61 -5.62
N GLU A 178 2.43 3.38 -4.95
CA GLU A 178 2.37 3.32 -3.50
C GLU A 178 3.26 2.19 -2.97
N GLU A 179 3.22 1.00 -3.53
CA GLU A 179 4.10 -0.09 -3.09
C GLU A 179 5.57 0.18 -3.41
N ILE A 180 5.90 0.85 -4.51
CA ILE A 180 7.28 1.28 -4.78
C ILE A 180 7.74 2.26 -3.70
N LEU A 181 6.96 3.28 -3.36
CA LEU A 181 7.31 4.29 -2.37
C LEU A 181 7.34 3.72 -0.95
N PHE A 182 6.27 3.07 -0.51
CA PHE A 182 6.14 2.58 0.85
C PHE A 182 7.00 1.34 1.10
N ARG A 183 7.04 0.38 0.18
CA ARG A 183 7.68 -0.92 0.42
C ARG A 183 9.06 -0.98 -0.22
N GLY A 184 9.22 -0.44 -1.43
CA GLY A 184 10.49 -0.40 -2.15
C GLY A 184 11.49 0.63 -1.60
N VAL A 185 11.02 1.82 -1.25
CA VAL A 185 11.86 2.94 -0.80
C VAL A 185 11.83 3.07 0.73
N LEU A 186 10.68 3.40 1.31
CA LEU A 186 10.55 3.72 2.75
C LEU A 186 10.85 2.52 3.65
N LEU A 187 10.11 1.41 3.52
CA LEU A 187 10.28 0.22 4.35
C LEU A 187 11.70 -0.34 4.25
N ALA A 188 12.23 -0.44 3.04
CA ALA A 188 13.57 -0.96 2.81
C ALA A 188 14.65 -0.07 3.46
N TRP A 189 14.49 1.25 3.41
CA TRP A 189 15.33 2.19 4.16
C TRP A 189 15.19 2.01 5.68
N VAL A 190 13.97 1.88 6.22
CA VAL A 190 13.76 1.70 7.67
C VAL A 190 14.38 0.40 8.18
N ILE A 191 14.33 -0.69 7.41
CA ILE A 191 14.96 -1.97 7.76
C ILE A 191 16.49 -1.85 7.86
N GLY A 192 17.11 -1.07 6.96
CA GLY A 192 18.52 -0.69 7.06
C GLY A 192 19.54 -1.74 6.60
N GLY A 193 19.22 -2.54 5.58
CA GLY A 193 20.15 -3.49 4.98
C GLY A 193 21.10 -2.83 3.98
N HIS A 194 22.03 -1.99 4.43
CA HIS A 194 23.05 -1.46 3.51
C HIS A 194 24.20 -2.43 3.34
N GLU A 195 24.64 -2.61 2.10
CA GLU A 195 25.96 -3.15 1.82
C GLU A 195 26.94 -2.02 2.17
N ARG A 196 27.74 -2.19 3.24
CA ARG A 196 28.76 -1.20 3.63
C ARG A 196 29.77 -1.09 2.49
N SER A 197 29.56 -0.20 1.53
CA SER A 197 30.69 0.39 0.82
C SER A 197 31.39 1.32 1.82
N GLN A 198 32.71 1.25 1.84
CA GLN A 198 33.56 1.92 2.83
C GLN A 198 33.48 3.47 2.76
N GLU A 199 32.76 4.01 1.78
CA GLU A 199 32.70 5.44 1.42
C GLU A 199 31.31 6.08 1.62
N SER A 200 30.34 5.38 2.21
CA SER A 200 28.98 5.94 2.37
C SER A 200 28.91 7.06 3.45
N PRO A 201 28.16 8.15 3.22
CA PRO A 201 27.99 9.26 4.17
C PRO A 201 27.40 8.82 5.53
N PRO A 202 27.52 9.67 6.59
CA PRO A 202 27.05 9.36 7.93
C PRO A 202 25.58 8.95 7.95
N GLN A 203 25.32 7.74 8.43
CA GLN A 203 24.00 7.13 8.32
C GLN A 203 23.13 7.44 9.54
N THR A 204 21.86 7.77 9.28
CA THR A 204 20.83 7.81 10.32
C THR A 204 20.80 6.47 11.06
N PRO A 205 20.94 6.44 12.40
CA PRO A 205 20.93 5.19 13.17
C PRO A 205 19.70 4.35 12.86
N THR A 206 19.87 3.08 12.51
CA THR A 206 18.73 2.20 12.14
C THR A 206 17.65 2.11 13.22
N ALA A 207 18.01 2.37 14.48
CA ALA A 207 17.09 2.44 15.61
C ALA A 207 16.12 3.64 15.53
N ILE A 208 16.54 4.80 15.03
CA ILE A 208 15.68 6.01 15.01
C ILE A 208 14.75 6.06 13.80
N ARG A 209 15.07 5.32 12.71
CA ARG A 209 14.31 5.37 11.45
C ARG A 209 12.80 5.11 11.61
N PRO A 210 12.32 4.08 12.35
CA PRO A 210 10.88 3.88 12.56
C PRO A 210 10.21 5.07 13.27
N TRP A 211 10.92 5.73 14.19
CA TRP A 211 10.43 6.90 14.91
C TRP A 211 10.34 8.14 14.02
N LEU A 212 11.28 8.32 13.09
CA LEU A 212 11.20 9.40 12.09
C LEU A 212 9.96 9.21 11.20
N VAL A 213 9.72 7.99 10.73
CA VAL A 213 8.52 7.68 9.93
C VAL A 213 7.24 7.91 10.74
N MET A 214 7.22 7.48 12.00
CA MET A 214 6.08 7.73 12.90
C MET A 214 5.87 9.24 13.14
N GLY A 215 6.95 10.01 13.33
CA GLY A 215 6.88 11.46 13.50
C GLY A 215 6.25 12.15 12.27
N VAL A 216 6.62 11.73 11.07
CA VAL A 216 5.99 12.21 9.83
C VAL A 216 4.50 11.82 9.77
N ALA A 217 4.15 10.58 10.14
CA ALA A 217 2.76 10.13 10.17
C ALA A 217 1.90 10.97 11.15
N VAL A 218 2.44 11.28 12.34
CA VAL A 218 1.80 12.18 13.32
C VAL A 218 1.68 13.60 12.78
N LEU A 219 2.69 14.10 12.07
CA LEU A 219 2.63 15.42 11.45
C LEU A 219 1.52 15.49 10.39
N PHE A 220 1.40 14.48 9.51
CA PHE A 220 0.29 14.39 8.55
C PHE A 220 -1.07 14.39 9.26
N ALA A 221 -1.18 13.66 10.37
CA ALA A 221 -2.39 13.66 11.20
C ALA A 221 -2.73 15.06 11.71
N ALA A 222 -1.73 15.76 12.27
CA ALA A 222 -1.90 17.11 12.83
C ALA A 222 -2.29 18.13 11.75
N LEU A 223 -1.64 18.07 10.58
CA LEU A 223 -1.93 18.96 9.45
C LEU A 223 -3.32 18.74 8.86
N SER A 224 -3.98 17.60 9.11
CA SER A 224 -5.36 17.36 8.66
C SER A 224 -6.40 18.23 9.37
N GLY A 225 -6.07 18.79 10.54
CA GLY A 225 -7.01 19.55 11.38
C GLY A 225 -8.16 18.73 11.99
N LYS A 226 -8.22 17.42 11.74
CA LYS A 226 -9.26 16.51 12.23
C LYS A 226 -8.80 15.80 13.51
N VAL A 227 -9.66 15.73 14.53
CA VAL A 227 -9.36 15.06 15.81
C VAL A 227 -9.14 13.55 15.64
N GLY A 228 -9.96 12.89 14.81
CA GLY A 228 -9.89 11.43 14.58
C GLY A 228 -8.50 10.95 14.15
N PRO A 229 -7.93 11.48 13.04
CA PRO A 229 -6.57 11.18 12.61
C PRO A 229 -5.51 11.42 13.68
N VAL A 230 -5.58 12.51 14.44
CA VAL A 230 -4.60 12.83 15.50
C VAL A 230 -4.64 11.79 16.62
N VAL A 231 -5.84 11.46 17.11
CA VAL A 231 -6.01 10.43 18.15
C VAL A 231 -5.51 9.07 17.66
N PHE A 232 -5.83 8.70 16.41
CA PHE A 232 -5.36 7.45 15.82
C PHE A 232 -3.84 7.41 15.65
N ALA A 233 -3.21 8.48 15.16
CA ALA A 233 -1.76 8.58 15.06
C ALA A 233 -1.08 8.49 16.44
N GLY A 234 -1.68 9.09 17.49
CA GLY A 234 -1.23 8.92 18.87
C GLY A 234 -1.30 7.45 19.34
N GLY A 235 -2.40 6.76 19.02
CA GLY A 235 -2.55 5.32 19.26
C GLY A 235 -1.52 4.47 18.53
N LEU A 236 -1.21 4.80 17.26
CA LEU A 236 -0.17 4.14 16.49
C LEU A 236 1.24 4.40 17.07
N ALA A 237 1.53 5.61 17.54
CA ALA A 237 2.80 5.92 18.20
C ALA A 237 2.96 5.11 19.50
N ALA A 238 1.91 5.02 20.32
CA ALA A 238 1.89 4.16 21.50
C ALA A 238 2.07 2.67 21.15
N GLY A 239 1.40 2.20 20.09
CA GLY A 239 1.58 0.84 19.59
C GLY A 239 3.01 0.57 19.12
N LEU A 240 3.69 1.54 18.51
CA LEU A 240 5.11 1.42 18.17
C LEU A 240 5.99 1.32 19.42
N VAL A 241 5.69 2.04 20.51
CA VAL A 241 6.37 1.86 21.81
C VAL A 241 6.21 0.41 22.31
N ILE A 242 4.99 -0.14 22.25
CA ILE A 242 4.73 -1.52 22.68
C ILE A 242 5.53 -2.51 21.82
N VAL A 243 5.49 -2.37 20.49
CA VAL A 243 6.29 -3.20 19.57
C VAL A 243 7.79 -3.04 19.88
N TRP A 244 8.23 -1.84 20.22
CA TRP A 244 9.62 -1.56 20.55
C TRP A 244 10.10 -2.32 21.79
N VAL A 245 9.28 -2.32 22.84
CA VAL A 245 9.60 -2.95 24.13
C VAL A 245 9.43 -4.47 24.07
N THR A 246 8.41 -4.96 23.40
CA THR A 246 8.06 -6.41 23.38
C THR A 246 8.85 -7.22 22.36
N VAL A 247 9.24 -6.61 21.23
CA VAL A 247 9.94 -7.33 20.16
C VAL A 247 11.43 -7.41 20.47
N ARG A 248 11.91 -8.66 20.68
CA ARG A 248 13.32 -9.00 20.94
C ARG A 248 14.30 -8.30 19.97
N ARG A 249 15.48 -7.96 20.50
CA ARG A 249 16.63 -7.50 19.71
C ARG A 249 16.89 -8.51 18.57
N GLY A 250 16.76 -8.08 17.32
CA GLY A 250 16.96 -8.91 16.12
C GLY A 250 15.77 -8.91 15.14
N LYS A 251 14.53 -8.68 15.60
CA LYS A 251 13.34 -8.61 14.72
C LYS A 251 13.03 -7.19 14.25
N ARG A 252 14.05 -6.46 13.80
CA ARG A 252 13.95 -5.03 13.40
C ARG A 252 12.91 -4.79 12.30
N HIS A 253 12.74 -5.76 11.40
CA HIS A 253 11.75 -5.70 10.32
C HIS A 253 10.31 -5.52 10.82
N LEU A 254 9.96 -6.03 12.02
CA LEU A 254 8.60 -5.85 12.56
C LEU A 254 8.31 -4.37 12.88
N ARG A 255 9.28 -3.67 13.47
CA ARG A 255 9.19 -2.24 13.76
C ARG A 255 9.10 -1.41 12.47
N ALA A 256 9.86 -1.82 11.46
CA ALA A 256 9.85 -1.19 10.14
C ALA A 256 8.51 -1.37 9.41
N VAL A 257 7.96 -2.59 9.41
CA VAL A 257 6.63 -2.89 8.86
C VAL A 257 5.56 -2.10 9.58
N TYR A 258 5.60 -2.05 10.92
CA TYR A 258 4.65 -1.26 11.71
C TYR A 258 4.70 0.23 11.33
N ALA A 259 5.88 0.85 11.34
CA ALA A 259 6.01 2.28 11.04
C ALA A 259 5.61 2.61 9.59
N SER A 260 6.00 1.77 8.63
CA SER A 260 5.59 1.92 7.22
C SER A 260 4.08 1.78 7.04
N ALA A 261 3.44 0.81 7.71
CA ALA A 261 1.99 0.63 7.69
C ALA A 261 1.25 1.81 8.34
N ALA A 262 1.78 2.34 9.43
CA ALA A 262 1.23 3.53 10.10
C ALA A 262 1.25 4.75 9.16
N MET A 263 2.40 5.01 8.52
CA MET A 263 2.51 6.09 7.53
C MET A 263 1.59 5.88 6.33
N PHE A 264 1.49 4.64 5.83
CA PHE A 264 0.57 4.28 4.76
C PHE A 264 -0.88 4.57 5.12
N ALA A 265 -1.32 4.21 6.32
CA ALA A 265 -2.66 4.54 6.80
C ALA A 265 -2.87 6.06 6.93
N MET A 266 -1.88 6.78 7.47
CA MET A 266 -2.03 8.21 7.74
C MET A 266 -2.10 9.09 6.48
N VAL A 267 -1.43 8.72 5.38
CA VAL A 267 -1.59 9.48 4.13
C VAL A 267 -2.99 9.35 3.53
N HIS A 268 -3.79 8.37 3.97
CA HIS A 268 -5.18 8.15 3.57
C HIS A 268 -6.20 8.80 4.53
N SER A 269 -5.77 9.66 5.46
CA SER A 269 -6.66 10.27 6.46
C SER A 269 -7.66 11.28 5.93
N ALA A 270 -7.63 11.57 4.62
CA ALA A 270 -8.62 12.41 3.96
C ALA A 270 -10.04 11.82 4.04
N VAL A 271 -10.17 10.50 4.05
CA VAL A 271 -11.46 9.78 4.09
C VAL A 271 -11.57 8.99 5.39
N TRP A 272 -12.16 9.58 6.43
CA TRP A 272 -12.29 8.94 7.73
C TRP A 272 -13.52 8.00 7.81
N PRO A 273 -13.45 6.79 8.41
CA PRO A 273 -12.36 6.19 9.21
C PRO A 273 -11.46 5.22 8.44
N SER A 274 -11.32 5.36 7.11
CA SER A 274 -10.57 4.40 6.28
C SER A 274 -9.10 4.11 6.69
N PRO A 275 -8.33 5.03 7.32
CA PRO A 275 -6.97 4.72 7.80
C PRO A 275 -6.90 3.51 8.74
N VAL A 276 -7.95 3.28 9.54
CA VAL A 276 -7.96 2.24 10.56
C VAL A 276 -7.83 0.84 9.95
N PRO A 277 -8.70 0.41 9.01
CA PRO A 277 -8.50 -0.85 8.29
C PRO A 277 -7.30 -0.82 7.32
N LEU A 278 -6.96 0.33 6.74
CA LEU A 278 -5.78 0.42 5.86
C LEU A 278 -4.47 0.20 6.61
N PHE A 279 -4.41 0.46 7.91
CA PHE A 279 -3.27 0.06 8.74
C PHE A 279 -3.10 -1.47 8.76
N LEU A 280 -4.19 -2.23 8.92
CA LEU A 280 -4.16 -3.69 8.88
C LEU A 280 -3.73 -4.23 7.51
N LEU A 281 -4.26 -3.64 6.42
CA LEU A 281 -3.79 -3.92 5.07
C LEU A 281 -2.30 -3.62 4.95
N GLY A 282 -1.86 -2.45 5.42
CA GLY A 282 -0.47 -2.01 5.38
C GLY A 282 0.50 -2.95 6.10
N LEU A 283 0.08 -3.55 7.22
CA LEU A 283 0.85 -4.60 7.92
C LEU A 283 1.02 -5.85 7.05
N GLY A 284 -0.06 -6.32 6.41
CA GLY A 284 -0.02 -7.47 5.51
C GLY A 284 0.87 -7.21 4.27
N LEU A 285 0.74 -6.05 3.65
CA LEU A 285 1.58 -5.63 2.52
C LEU A 285 3.06 -5.51 2.92
N GLY A 286 3.35 -4.91 4.08
CA GLY A 286 4.71 -4.85 4.62
C GLY A 286 5.30 -6.23 4.92
N TRP A 287 4.50 -7.17 5.42
CA TRP A 287 4.91 -8.56 5.60
C TRP A 287 5.23 -9.23 4.26
N CYS A 288 4.37 -9.08 3.25
CA CYS A 288 4.62 -9.58 1.88
C CYS A 288 5.94 -9.04 1.34
N ALA A 289 6.16 -7.74 1.48
CA ALA A 289 7.35 -7.05 1.04
C ALA A 289 8.61 -7.62 1.72
N VAL A 290 8.62 -7.76 3.04
CA VAL A 290 9.75 -8.37 3.78
C VAL A 290 9.97 -9.83 3.37
N ARG A 291 8.88 -10.59 3.20
CA ARG A 291 8.95 -12.02 2.88
C ARG A 291 9.48 -12.28 1.48
N THR A 292 9.21 -11.37 0.54
CA THR A 292 9.54 -11.53 -0.89
C THR A 292 10.74 -10.67 -1.33
N ARG A 293 11.10 -9.60 -0.62
CA ARG A 293 11.92 -8.43 -1.07
C ARG A 293 11.48 -7.85 -2.40
N GLY A 294 10.19 -7.88 -2.65
CA GLY A 294 9.62 -7.32 -3.86
C GLY A 294 8.52 -6.36 -3.49
N VAL A 295 8.32 -5.42 -4.40
CA VAL A 295 7.10 -4.60 -4.43
C VAL A 295 6.00 -5.28 -5.23
N LEU A 296 6.32 -6.30 -6.05
CA LEU A 296 5.36 -6.92 -6.95
C LEU A 296 4.26 -7.70 -6.23
N VAL A 297 4.60 -8.55 -5.26
CA VAL A 297 3.60 -9.28 -4.46
C VAL A 297 2.66 -8.32 -3.72
N PRO A 298 3.15 -7.36 -2.91
CA PRO A 298 2.24 -6.42 -2.27
C PRO A 298 1.47 -5.58 -3.29
N ALA A 299 2.05 -5.20 -4.45
CA ALA A 299 1.34 -4.42 -5.45
C ALA A 299 0.17 -5.19 -6.06
N ILE A 300 0.34 -6.49 -6.31
CA ILE A 300 -0.75 -7.36 -6.76
C ILE A 300 -1.81 -7.53 -5.66
N VAL A 301 -1.41 -7.78 -4.41
CA VAL A 301 -2.36 -7.90 -3.29
C VAL A 301 -3.18 -6.62 -3.12
N HIS A 302 -2.51 -5.47 -3.16
CA HIS A 302 -3.13 -4.16 -3.05
C HIS A 302 -4.04 -3.86 -4.26
N GLY A 303 -3.57 -4.11 -5.48
CA GLY A 303 -4.39 -3.95 -6.68
C GLY A 303 -5.64 -4.82 -6.69
N LEU A 304 -5.53 -6.08 -6.24
CA LEU A 304 -6.69 -6.98 -6.08
C LEU A 304 -7.62 -6.52 -4.95
N PHE A 305 -7.10 -5.95 -3.86
CA PHE A 305 -7.93 -5.34 -2.82
C PHE A 305 -8.73 -4.15 -3.38
N ASN A 306 -8.07 -3.25 -4.11
CA ASN A 306 -8.71 -2.10 -4.74
C ASN A 306 -9.71 -2.51 -5.83
N ALA A 307 -9.45 -3.61 -6.54
CA ALA A 307 -10.39 -4.15 -7.53
C ALA A 307 -11.73 -4.54 -6.90
N VAL A 308 -11.75 -5.06 -5.67
CA VAL A 308 -13.00 -5.38 -4.96
C VAL A 308 -13.81 -4.10 -4.73
N SER A 309 -13.16 -3.05 -4.19
CA SER A 309 -13.80 -1.75 -3.95
C SER A 309 -14.26 -1.08 -5.25
N ALA A 310 -13.46 -1.15 -6.32
CA ALA A 310 -13.80 -0.56 -7.61
C ALA A 310 -14.99 -1.28 -8.26
N VAL A 311 -15.03 -2.62 -8.22
CA VAL A 311 -16.18 -3.40 -8.71
C VAL A 311 -17.42 -3.12 -7.88
N TYR A 312 -17.29 -2.94 -6.56
CA TYR A 312 -18.40 -2.54 -5.70
C TYR A 312 -19.00 -1.19 -6.15
N VAL A 313 -18.17 -0.16 -6.33
CA VAL A 313 -18.60 1.18 -6.79
C VAL A 313 -19.24 1.12 -8.19
N LEU A 314 -18.61 0.43 -9.15
CA LEU A 314 -19.12 0.34 -10.52
C LEU A 314 -20.46 -0.40 -10.64
N ARG A 315 -20.81 -1.20 -9.63
CA ARG A 315 -22.11 -1.91 -9.55
C ARG A 315 -23.20 -1.08 -8.86
N GLY A 316 -22.94 0.19 -8.56
CA GLY A 316 -23.88 1.08 -7.89
C GLY A 316 -23.86 0.96 -6.37
N GLY A 317 -22.79 0.40 -5.80
CA GLY A 317 -22.59 0.44 -4.34
C GLY A 317 -22.35 1.87 -3.87
N THR A 318 -23.08 2.28 -2.83
CA THR A 318 -22.87 3.56 -2.15
C THR A 318 -21.68 3.44 -1.21
N SER A 319 -20.54 4.03 -1.59
CA SER A 319 -19.32 4.08 -0.76
C SER A 319 -19.26 5.30 0.13
#